data_AF-A0A944SJ44-F1
#
_entry.id   AF-A0A944SJ44-F1
#
_cell.length_a   1.000
_cell.length_b   1.000
_cell.length_c   1.000
_cell.angle_alpha   90.00
_cell.angle_beta   90.00
_cell.angle_gamma   90.00
#
_symmetry.space_group_name_H-M   'P 1'
#
loop_
_entity.id
_entity.type
_entity.pdbx_description
1 polymer ?
#
loop_
_entity_poly.entity_id
_entity_poly.type
_entity_poly.pdbx_seq_one_letter_code
_entity_poly.pdbx_strand_id
1 'polypeptide(L)'
;MRRGLENKLHAFGDIAKRSTELKKKKEIDFDQAEWDEVEDEYAAAMDKATGGRELSLDAQQQVFFWQAVKQNIMDELRSDLRNVDKIKAPEGARRVEKQGDEYVVDGESVSLGAIMTDGSWGIDYSFDAGSVPKVVRKKYLVEEARRRLQDLLDQQIIADEMDRGYNAPTYDIIKQDKERRVEKPGLIAEKMVEIFLKKLTYDYGVDFDVETADVYQDVEQKLDFIIRRKSRARGVEVSAREGEEAERLGVQFTIDQTQAKRTAKLKQIDRTKNQFRRSGDHPVDDIVLVSVPLDGVKRIFDKWKRTQASGGPDELWDIKTKERIFRGVMEGVLTVEEIDQQWEMISS
;
A
#
# COMPACT_ATOMS: atom_id res chain seq x y z
N MET A 1 0.30 8.51 9.67
CA MET A 1 1.44 9.38 10.03
C MET A 1 1.06 10.53 10.96
N ARG A 2 2.03 11.22 11.60
CA ARG A 2 1.74 12.43 12.41
C ARG A 2 1.33 13.61 11.53
N ARG A 3 0.37 14.41 12.02
CA ARG A 3 -0.07 15.68 11.40
C ARG A 3 1.08 16.65 11.10
N GLY A 4 2.11 16.67 11.95
CA GLY A 4 3.30 17.51 11.74
C GLY A 4 4.09 17.12 10.49
N LEU A 5 4.26 15.81 10.25
CA LEU A 5 4.90 15.31 9.03
C LEU A 5 4.01 15.57 7.81
N GLU A 6 2.71 15.26 7.90
CA GLU A 6 1.75 15.51 6.82
C GLU A 6 1.80 16.96 6.31
N ASN A 7 1.76 17.95 7.21
CA ASN A 7 1.89 19.36 6.86
C ASN A 7 3.21 19.67 6.14
N LYS A 8 4.32 19.03 6.55
CA LYS A 8 5.62 19.18 5.89
C LYS A 8 5.63 18.56 4.50
N LEU A 9 5.04 17.37 4.33
CA LEU A 9 4.93 16.72 3.03
C LEU A 9 4.12 17.56 2.04
N HIS A 10 3.08 18.25 2.52
CA HIS A 10 2.34 19.22 1.71
C HIS A 10 3.22 20.39 1.28
N ALA A 11 3.84 21.10 2.24
CA ALA A 11 4.68 22.26 1.94
C ALA A 11 5.86 21.92 1.01
N PHE A 12 6.61 20.86 1.32
CA PHE A 12 7.70 20.38 0.48
C PHE A 12 7.21 19.85 -0.87
N GLY A 13 6.02 19.25 -0.92
CA GLY A 13 5.42 18.76 -2.15
C GLY A 13 5.13 19.90 -3.15
N ASP A 14 4.60 21.02 -2.67
CA ASP A 14 4.30 22.19 -3.49
C ASP A 14 5.59 22.85 -4.03
N ILE A 15 6.59 23.02 -3.17
CA ILE A 15 7.91 23.55 -3.54
C ILE A 15 8.61 22.62 -4.54
N ALA A 16 8.61 21.31 -4.29
CA ALA A 16 9.23 20.32 -5.17
C ALA A 16 8.57 20.31 -6.56
N LYS A 17 7.24 20.46 -6.62
CA LYS A 17 6.50 20.56 -7.88
C LYS A 17 6.93 21.80 -8.68
N ARG A 18 6.94 22.98 -8.05
CA ARG A 18 7.40 24.23 -8.71
C ARG A 18 8.85 24.12 -9.19
N SER A 19 9.76 23.61 -8.35
CA SER A 19 11.16 23.39 -8.71
C SER A 19 11.30 22.47 -9.94
N THR A 20 10.55 21.37 -10.00
CA THR A 20 10.59 20.43 -11.13
C THR A 20 10.03 21.05 -12.41
N GLU A 21 8.94 21.82 -12.31
CA GLU A 21 8.38 22.57 -13.45
C GLU A 21 9.36 23.62 -13.98
N LEU A 22 10.03 24.38 -13.10
CA LEU A 22 11.07 25.34 -13.47
C LEU A 22 12.29 24.66 -14.12
N LYS A 23 12.74 23.51 -13.60
CA LYS A 23 13.85 22.75 -14.22
C LYS A 23 13.51 22.30 -15.65
N LYS A 24 12.24 21.96 -15.92
CA LYS A 24 11.78 21.63 -17.28
C LYS A 24 11.71 22.88 -18.17
N LYS A 25 11.30 24.03 -17.62
CA LYS A 25 11.31 25.32 -18.34
C LYS A 25 12.74 25.83 -18.61
N LYS A 26 13.71 25.56 -17.73
CA LYS A 26 15.13 25.95 -17.87
C LYS A 26 15.74 25.53 -19.22
N GLU A 27 15.23 24.48 -19.83
CA GLU A 27 15.67 23.99 -21.14
C GLU A 27 15.12 24.84 -22.32
N ILE A 28 14.19 25.76 -22.06
CA ILE A 28 13.44 26.53 -23.07
C ILE A 28 13.52 28.04 -22.83
N ASP A 29 13.20 28.50 -21.60
CA ASP A 29 13.20 29.91 -21.20
C ASP A 29 13.31 30.00 -19.67
N PHE A 30 14.47 30.41 -19.17
CA PHE A 30 14.78 30.37 -17.74
C PHE A 30 14.56 31.72 -17.07
N ASP A 31 13.57 31.79 -16.17
CA ASP A 31 13.38 32.94 -15.28
C ASP A 31 14.15 32.73 -13.97
N GLN A 32 15.21 33.53 -13.77
CA GLN A 32 16.03 33.51 -12.56
C GLN A 32 15.24 33.98 -11.33
N ALA A 33 14.30 34.94 -11.49
CA ALA A 33 13.54 35.46 -10.36
C ALA A 33 12.55 34.43 -9.82
N GLU A 34 11.88 33.67 -10.70
CA GLU A 34 11.03 32.54 -10.27
C GLU A 34 11.85 31.46 -9.54
N TRP A 35 13.12 31.27 -9.91
CA TRP A 35 14.00 30.29 -9.26
C TRP A 35 14.46 30.74 -7.88
N ASP A 36 14.86 32.01 -7.75
CA ASP A 36 15.27 32.59 -6.46
C ASP A 36 14.10 32.54 -5.46
N GLU A 37 12.86 32.79 -5.90
CA GLU A 37 11.65 32.65 -5.07
C GLU A 37 11.46 31.22 -4.54
N VAL A 38 11.67 30.21 -5.39
CA VAL A 38 11.56 28.80 -4.98
C VAL A 38 12.67 28.39 -4.01
N GLU A 39 13.88 28.93 -4.17
CA GLU A 39 14.98 28.72 -3.21
C GLU A 39 14.67 29.37 -1.85
N ASP A 40 14.12 30.58 -1.85
CA ASP A 40 13.68 31.27 -0.62
C ASP A 40 12.55 30.51 0.09
N GLU A 41 11.54 30.02 -0.65
CA GLU A 41 10.47 29.18 -0.12
C GLU A 41 11.00 27.89 0.49
N TYR A 42 11.96 27.23 -0.18
CA TYR A 42 12.62 26.05 0.33
C TYR A 42 13.38 26.34 1.63
N ALA A 43 14.19 27.41 1.65
CA ALA A 43 14.92 27.81 2.85
C ALA A 43 13.99 28.11 4.03
N ALA A 44 12.89 28.84 3.78
CA ALA A 44 11.88 29.13 4.80
C ALA A 44 11.16 27.87 5.29
N ALA A 45 10.82 26.94 4.40
CA ALA A 45 10.20 25.67 4.77
C ALA A 45 11.15 24.77 5.58
N MET A 46 12.44 24.75 5.23
CA MET A 46 13.48 24.03 5.96
C MET A 46 13.73 24.62 7.35
N ASP A 47 13.84 25.94 7.47
CA ASP A 47 13.98 26.63 8.75
C ASP A 47 12.75 26.36 9.65
N LYS A 48 11.54 26.43 9.10
CA LYS A 48 10.32 26.05 9.83
C LYS A 48 10.30 24.59 10.25
N ALA A 49 10.79 23.68 9.41
CA ALA A 49 10.83 22.24 9.69
C ALA A 49 11.85 21.87 10.78
N THR A 50 12.95 22.62 10.88
CA THR A 50 14.08 22.38 11.80
C THR A 50 14.05 23.25 13.07
N GLY A 51 13.45 24.44 13.00
CA GLY A 51 13.36 25.44 14.07
C GLY A 51 12.60 25.00 15.32
N GLY A 52 11.94 23.83 15.26
CA GLY A 52 11.30 23.17 16.38
C GLY A 52 12.18 22.17 17.15
N ARG A 53 13.51 22.35 17.25
CA ARG A 53 14.49 21.61 18.10
C ARG A 53 14.50 20.06 18.07
N GLU A 54 13.63 19.39 17.33
CA GLU A 54 13.46 17.93 17.40
C GLU A 54 13.95 17.16 16.16
N LEU A 55 14.40 17.82 15.09
CA LEU A 55 14.71 17.14 13.83
C LEU A 55 16.03 17.58 13.22
N SER A 56 16.78 16.63 12.67
CA SER A 56 18.02 16.94 11.95
C SER A 56 17.73 17.59 10.61
N LEU A 57 18.63 18.50 10.20
CA LEU A 57 18.61 19.11 8.87
C LEU A 57 18.66 18.02 7.79
N ASP A 58 19.51 17.00 8.00
CA ASP A 58 19.71 15.89 7.08
C ASP A 58 18.42 15.10 6.83
N ALA A 59 17.64 14.80 7.88
CA ALA A 59 16.36 14.12 7.72
C ALA A 59 15.37 14.95 6.90
N GLN A 60 15.29 16.27 7.14
CA GLN A 60 14.38 17.14 6.39
C GLN A 60 14.81 17.31 4.94
N GLN A 61 16.12 17.36 4.66
CA GLN A 61 16.65 17.33 3.29
C GLN A 61 16.29 16.03 2.59
N GLN A 62 16.37 14.88 3.27
CA GLN A 62 15.95 13.59 2.72
C GLN A 62 14.45 13.58 2.42
N VAL A 63 13.60 14.08 3.33
CA VAL A 63 12.15 14.17 3.09
C VAL A 63 11.85 15.03 1.86
N PHE A 64 12.49 16.19 1.72
CA PHE A 64 12.35 17.05 0.53
C PHE A 64 12.83 16.35 -0.75
N PHE A 65 13.99 15.69 -0.72
CA PHE A 65 14.49 14.90 -1.84
C PHE A 65 13.45 13.88 -2.30
N TRP A 66 12.84 13.14 -1.38
CA TRP A 66 11.79 12.17 -1.71
C TRP A 66 10.51 12.83 -2.26
N GLN A 67 10.18 14.06 -1.87
CA GLN A 67 9.09 14.82 -2.51
C GLN A 67 9.40 15.14 -3.98
N ALA A 68 10.65 15.48 -4.31
CA ALA A 68 11.05 15.66 -5.69
C ALA A 68 10.96 14.34 -6.49
N VAL A 69 11.39 13.21 -5.91
CA VAL A 69 11.24 11.89 -6.53
C VAL A 69 9.76 11.53 -6.74
N LYS A 70 8.88 11.83 -5.77
CA LYS A 70 7.42 11.67 -5.91
C LYS A 70 6.88 12.41 -7.13
N GLN A 71 7.31 13.64 -7.37
CA GLN A 71 6.87 14.40 -8.55
C GLN A 71 7.33 13.73 -9.86
N ASN A 72 8.54 13.16 -9.89
CA ASN A 72 9.01 12.42 -11.06
C ASN A 72 8.12 11.18 -11.33
N ILE A 73 7.76 10.40 -10.31
CA ILE A 73 6.85 9.25 -10.48
C ILE A 73 5.48 9.71 -11.01
N MET A 74 4.95 10.82 -10.49
CA MET A 74 3.67 11.35 -10.95
C MET A 74 3.73 11.83 -12.41
N ASP A 75 4.85 12.42 -12.82
CA ASP A 75 5.05 12.87 -14.19
C ASP A 75 5.30 11.71 -15.17
N GLU A 76 6.06 10.69 -14.75
CA GLU A 76 6.21 9.41 -15.46
C GLU A 76 4.82 8.78 -15.67
N LEU A 77 4.05 8.60 -14.60
CA LEU A 77 2.69 8.06 -14.68
C LEU A 77 1.81 8.86 -15.64
N ARG A 78 1.84 10.21 -15.57
CA ARG A 78 1.08 11.06 -16.50
C ARG A 78 1.50 10.85 -17.95
N SER A 79 2.80 10.76 -18.20
CA SER A 79 3.35 10.49 -19.54
C SER A 79 2.92 9.12 -20.05
N ASP A 80 3.05 8.09 -19.21
CA ASP A 80 2.74 6.70 -19.52
C ASP A 80 1.24 6.51 -19.76
N LEU A 81 0.37 7.13 -18.96
CA LEU A 81 -1.07 7.10 -19.18
C LEU A 81 -1.49 7.76 -20.50
N ARG A 82 -0.78 8.79 -20.95
CA ARG A 82 -1.00 9.41 -22.27
C ARG A 82 -0.49 8.52 -23.41
N ASN A 83 0.63 7.84 -23.19
CA ASN A 83 1.34 7.08 -24.19
C ASN A 83 1.30 5.55 -23.99
N VAL A 84 0.26 5.03 -23.34
CA VAL A 84 0.16 3.61 -22.90
C VAL A 84 0.34 2.57 -24.01
N ASP A 85 0.15 2.97 -25.27
CA ASP A 85 0.33 2.13 -26.45
C ASP A 85 1.79 2.08 -26.95
N LYS A 86 2.67 2.92 -26.39
CA LYS A 86 4.08 3.11 -26.80
C LYS A 86 5.07 2.92 -25.66
N ILE A 87 4.61 2.48 -24.48
CA ILE A 87 5.49 2.23 -23.35
C ILE A 87 6.43 1.08 -23.68
N LYS A 88 7.72 1.31 -23.47
CA LYS A 88 8.72 0.26 -23.61
C LYS A 88 8.60 -0.69 -22.42
N ALA A 89 8.59 -1.99 -22.68
CA ALA A 89 8.62 -3.00 -21.63
C ALA A 89 9.84 -2.79 -20.72
N PRO A 90 9.65 -2.78 -19.38
CA PRO A 90 10.77 -2.83 -18.44
C PRO A 90 11.63 -4.07 -18.70
N GLU A 91 12.91 -3.99 -18.35
CA GLU A 91 13.80 -5.14 -18.44
C GLU A 91 13.32 -6.26 -17.51
N GLY A 92 13.21 -7.49 -18.03
CA GLY A 92 12.72 -8.64 -17.26
C GLY A 92 11.21 -8.71 -17.09
N ALA A 93 10.44 -7.75 -17.60
CA ALA A 93 8.98 -7.78 -17.51
C ALA A 93 8.38 -8.93 -18.34
N ARG A 94 7.43 -9.65 -17.76
CA ARG A 94 6.71 -10.73 -18.45
C ARG A 94 5.66 -10.16 -19.38
N ARG A 95 5.44 -10.79 -20.53
CA ARG A 95 4.43 -10.33 -21.48
C ARG A 95 3.06 -10.91 -21.13
N VAL A 96 2.07 -10.03 -20.99
CA VAL A 96 0.66 -10.38 -20.82
C VAL A 96 -0.03 -10.24 -22.18
N GLU A 97 -0.74 -11.28 -22.57
CA GLU A 97 -1.64 -11.29 -23.72
C GLU A 97 -3.07 -11.59 -23.25
N LYS A 98 -4.06 -11.15 -24.02
CA LYS A 98 -5.46 -11.56 -23.78
C LYS A 98 -5.90 -12.57 -24.84
N GLN A 99 -6.33 -13.75 -24.42
CA GLN A 99 -6.81 -14.83 -25.28
C GLN A 99 -8.25 -15.19 -24.89
N GLY A 100 -9.23 -14.78 -25.70
CA GLY A 100 -10.64 -14.87 -25.32
C GLY A 100 -10.93 -14.00 -24.10
N ASP A 101 -11.41 -14.61 -23.02
CA ASP A 101 -11.69 -13.93 -21.74
C ASP A 101 -10.52 -14.02 -20.74
N GLU A 102 -9.49 -14.82 -21.03
CA GLU A 102 -8.37 -15.07 -20.13
C GLU A 102 -7.17 -14.17 -20.45
N TYR A 103 -6.39 -13.84 -19.42
CA TYR A 103 -5.06 -13.27 -19.59
C TYR A 103 -4.03 -14.39 -19.53
N VAL A 104 -3.05 -14.36 -20.41
CA VAL A 104 -2.02 -15.40 -20.53
C VAL A 104 -0.65 -14.78 -20.33
N VAL A 105 0.17 -15.43 -19.50
CA VAL A 105 1.57 -15.10 -19.25
C VAL A 105 2.37 -16.40 -19.34
N ASP A 106 3.41 -16.42 -20.17
CA ASP A 106 4.29 -17.60 -20.35
C ASP A 106 3.52 -18.91 -20.68
N GLY A 107 2.36 -18.79 -21.33
CA GLY A 107 1.49 -19.91 -21.71
C GLY A 107 0.53 -20.38 -20.61
N GLU A 108 0.53 -19.74 -19.44
CA GLU A 108 -0.38 -20.04 -18.34
C GLU A 108 -1.45 -18.95 -18.18
N SER A 109 -2.67 -19.37 -17.84
CA SER A 109 -3.78 -18.46 -17.53
C SER A 109 -3.55 -17.77 -16.20
N VAL A 110 -3.72 -16.46 -16.14
CA VAL A 110 -3.47 -15.61 -14.97
C VAL A 110 -4.65 -14.68 -14.74
N SER A 111 -5.07 -14.52 -13.48
CA SER A 111 -6.18 -13.61 -13.16
C SER A 111 -5.77 -12.14 -13.29
N LEU A 112 -6.76 -11.26 -13.43
CA LEU A 112 -6.51 -9.82 -13.45
C LEU A 112 -5.93 -9.36 -12.11
N GLY A 113 -6.45 -9.89 -11.00
CA GLY A 113 -5.96 -9.64 -9.66
C GLY A 113 -4.48 -9.95 -9.53
N ALA A 114 -4.06 -11.14 -9.97
CA ALA A 114 -2.65 -11.55 -9.99
C ALA A 114 -1.77 -10.50 -10.70
N ILE A 115 -2.12 -10.14 -11.94
CA ILE A 115 -1.39 -9.13 -12.73
C ILE A 115 -1.30 -7.79 -12.00
N MET A 116 -2.37 -7.36 -11.34
CA MET A 116 -2.41 -6.07 -10.64
C MET A 116 -1.57 -6.06 -9.36
N THR A 117 -1.42 -7.20 -8.69
CA THR A 117 -0.78 -7.29 -7.36
C THR A 117 0.65 -7.82 -7.37
N ASP A 118 1.06 -8.53 -8.42
CA ASP A 118 2.33 -9.25 -8.50
C ASP A 118 3.58 -8.38 -8.49
N GLY A 119 3.46 -7.09 -8.81
CA GLY A 119 4.54 -6.13 -8.59
C GLY A 119 4.95 -6.02 -7.12
N SER A 120 4.05 -6.31 -6.17
CA SER A 120 4.40 -6.43 -4.75
C SER A 120 5.37 -7.61 -4.50
N TRP A 121 5.37 -8.61 -5.36
CA TRP A 121 6.29 -9.76 -5.34
C TRP A 121 7.54 -9.57 -6.21
N GLY A 122 7.70 -8.39 -6.83
CA GLY A 122 8.80 -8.10 -7.73
C GLY A 122 8.65 -8.72 -9.12
N ILE A 123 7.41 -9.00 -9.55
CA ILE A 123 7.12 -9.43 -10.91
C ILE A 123 6.50 -8.25 -11.66
N ASP A 124 7.19 -7.80 -12.70
CA ASP A 124 6.72 -6.73 -13.57
C ASP A 124 6.12 -7.30 -14.86
N TYR A 125 5.12 -6.61 -15.39
CA TYR A 125 4.44 -6.97 -16.62
C TYR A 125 4.57 -5.90 -17.70
N SER A 126 4.66 -6.39 -18.92
CA SER A 126 4.40 -5.65 -20.15
C SER A 126 3.16 -6.22 -20.80
N PHE A 127 2.45 -5.42 -21.59
CA PHE A 127 1.18 -5.82 -22.18
C PHE A 127 1.23 -5.77 -23.69
N ASP A 128 0.71 -6.80 -24.33
CA ASP A 128 0.43 -6.76 -25.74
C ASP A 128 -0.70 -5.76 -26.05
N ALA A 129 -0.34 -4.66 -26.72
CA ALA A 129 -1.28 -3.56 -26.96
C ALA A 129 -2.44 -3.95 -27.90
N GLY A 130 -2.26 -4.99 -28.72
CA GLY A 130 -3.26 -5.47 -29.67
C GLY A 130 -4.36 -6.31 -29.02
N SER A 131 -4.04 -7.08 -27.99
CA SER A 131 -4.98 -7.98 -27.30
C SER A 131 -5.50 -7.42 -25.97
N VAL A 132 -4.66 -6.73 -25.19
CA VAL A 132 -5.03 -6.29 -23.84
C VAL A 132 -5.75 -4.93 -23.85
N PRO A 133 -6.96 -4.82 -23.27
CA PRO A 133 -7.70 -3.56 -23.23
C PRO A 133 -6.91 -2.40 -22.61
N LYS A 134 -7.01 -1.22 -23.24
CA LYS A 134 -6.32 0.00 -22.78
C LYS A 134 -6.63 0.36 -21.33
N VAL A 135 -7.86 0.09 -20.86
CA VAL A 135 -8.29 0.35 -19.47
C VAL A 135 -7.48 -0.50 -18.49
N VAL A 136 -7.24 -1.78 -18.81
CA VAL A 136 -6.45 -2.70 -17.99
C VAL A 136 -5.01 -2.23 -17.90
N ARG A 137 -4.39 -1.90 -19.05
CA ARG A 137 -3.01 -1.40 -19.11
C ARG A 137 -2.83 -0.12 -18.29
N LYS A 138 -3.77 0.83 -18.40
CA LYS A 138 -3.75 2.05 -17.58
C LYS A 138 -3.90 1.77 -16.09
N LYS A 139 -4.78 0.83 -15.73
CA LYS A 139 -5.01 0.43 -14.34
C LYS A 139 -3.75 -0.19 -13.73
N TYR A 140 -3.04 -1.04 -14.49
CA TYR A 140 -1.76 -1.59 -14.05
C TYR A 140 -0.72 -0.50 -13.75
N LEU A 141 -0.56 0.49 -14.64
CA LEU A 141 0.38 1.60 -14.42
C LEU A 141 0.03 2.40 -13.16
N VAL A 142 -1.26 2.58 -12.88
CA VAL A 142 -1.73 3.24 -11.64
C VAL A 142 -1.36 2.40 -10.42
N GLU A 143 -1.52 1.08 -10.46
CA GLU A 143 -1.11 0.19 -9.36
C GLU A 143 0.40 0.17 -9.15
N GLU A 144 1.19 0.19 -10.22
CA GLU A 144 2.65 0.27 -10.15
C GLU A 144 3.10 1.60 -9.52
N ALA A 145 2.54 2.71 -9.98
CA ALA A 145 2.81 4.02 -9.39
C ALA A 145 2.38 4.08 -7.92
N ARG A 146 1.21 3.53 -7.55
CA ARG A 146 0.76 3.44 -6.16
C ARG A 146 1.76 2.70 -5.28
N ARG A 147 2.29 1.55 -5.72
CA ARG A 147 3.34 0.81 -4.98
C ARG A 147 4.59 1.65 -4.79
N ARG A 148 5.12 2.25 -5.86
CA ARG A 148 6.33 3.09 -5.79
C ARG A 148 6.13 4.31 -4.87
N LEU A 149 4.94 4.91 -4.89
CA LEU A 149 4.58 6.03 -4.02
C LEU A 149 4.45 5.61 -2.55
N GLN A 150 3.91 4.42 -2.27
CA GLN A 150 3.85 3.87 -0.91
C GLN A 150 5.25 3.63 -0.35
N ASP A 151 6.16 3.06 -1.15
CA ASP A 151 7.55 2.85 -0.73
C ASP A 151 8.26 4.17 -0.40
N LEU A 152 8.02 5.22 -1.19
CA LEU A 152 8.54 6.55 -0.89
C LEU A 152 7.94 7.16 0.37
N LEU A 153 6.63 6.99 0.59
CA LEU A 153 5.96 7.47 1.78
C LEU A 153 6.56 6.84 3.04
N ASP A 154 6.79 5.52 3.01
CA ASP A 154 7.44 4.81 4.10
C ASP A 154 8.86 5.33 4.36
N GLN A 155 9.64 5.61 3.30
CA GLN A 155 10.99 6.17 3.46
C GLN A 155 10.96 7.56 4.11
N GLN A 156 9.99 8.39 3.75
CA GLN A 156 9.79 9.72 4.35
C GLN A 156 9.40 9.62 5.82
N ILE A 157 8.49 8.70 6.16
CA ILE A 157 8.08 8.45 7.54
C ILE A 157 9.26 7.93 8.37
N ILE A 158 10.01 6.94 7.87
CA ILE A 158 11.20 6.40 8.55
C ILE A 158 12.21 7.53 8.82
N ALA A 159 12.51 8.36 7.82
CA ALA A 159 13.45 9.47 7.98
C ALA A 159 13.00 10.49 9.04
N ASP A 160 11.70 10.83 9.10
CA ASP A 160 11.20 11.79 10.09
C ASP A 160 11.08 11.18 11.50
N GLU A 161 10.65 9.91 11.62
CA GLU A 161 10.43 9.27 12.92
C GLU A 161 11.72 8.70 13.55
N MET A 162 12.77 8.39 12.77
CA MET A 162 14.07 7.99 13.33
C MET A 162 14.72 9.11 14.16
N ASP A 163 14.45 10.37 13.82
CA ASP A 163 14.90 11.52 14.60
C ASP A 163 13.98 11.82 15.80
N ARG A 164 12.83 11.14 15.90
CA ARG A 164 11.78 11.43 16.89
C ARG A 164 11.52 10.24 17.83
N GLY A 165 11.91 10.43 19.08
CA GLY A 165 11.26 9.76 20.20
C GLY A 165 11.63 8.30 20.46
N TYR A 166 10.77 7.61 21.22
CA TYR A 166 11.06 6.31 21.84
C TYR A 166 11.11 5.14 20.85
N ASN A 167 10.35 5.21 19.76
CA ASN A 167 10.25 4.13 18.78
C ASN A 167 11.29 4.18 17.66
N ALA A 168 12.20 5.17 17.67
CA ALA A 168 13.29 5.29 16.69
C ALA A 168 14.07 3.98 16.44
N PRO A 169 14.39 3.15 17.46
CA PRO A 169 15.04 1.85 17.21
C PRO A 169 14.21 0.88 16.36
N THR A 170 12.88 0.97 16.43
CA THR A 170 11.99 0.11 15.62
C THR A 170 12.01 0.55 14.15
N TYR A 171 11.98 1.85 13.89
CA TYR A 171 12.12 2.40 12.54
C TYR A 171 13.49 2.08 11.93
N ASP A 172 14.57 2.13 12.71
CA ASP A 172 15.91 1.72 12.27
C ASP A 172 15.96 0.24 11.88
N ILE A 173 15.35 -0.65 12.68
CA ILE A 173 15.25 -2.07 12.34
C ILE A 173 14.48 -2.26 11.02
N ILE A 174 13.35 -1.56 10.83
CA ILE A 174 12.58 -1.65 9.59
C ILE A 174 13.41 -1.17 8.39
N LYS A 175 14.15 -0.07 8.54
CA LYS A 175 15.06 0.42 7.51
C LYS A 175 16.11 -0.64 7.14
N GLN A 176 16.79 -1.21 8.13
CA GLN A 176 17.80 -2.25 7.93
C GLN A 176 17.21 -3.52 7.31
N ASP A 177 16.01 -3.92 7.73
CA ASP A 177 15.31 -5.08 7.18
C ASP A 177 14.95 -4.86 5.70
N LYS A 178 14.50 -3.65 5.33
CA LYS A 178 14.25 -3.26 3.93
C LYS A 178 15.54 -3.30 3.11
N GLU A 179 16.63 -2.71 3.61
CA GLU A 179 17.94 -2.70 2.93
C GLU A 179 18.51 -4.11 2.74
N ARG A 180 18.34 -4.99 3.73
CA ARG A 180 18.83 -6.38 3.70
C ARG A 180 17.84 -7.36 3.08
N ARG A 181 16.65 -6.91 2.68
CA ARG A 181 15.54 -7.75 2.16
C ARG A 181 15.23 -8.93 3.08
N VAL A 182 15.08 -8.65 4.38
CA VAL A 182 14.85 -9.70 5.39
C VAL A 182 13.44 -10.28 5.27
N GLU A 183 13.36 -11.59 5.08
CA GLU A 183 12.11 -12.33 4.87
C GLU A 183 11.68 -13.05 6.15
N LYS A 184 10.90 -12.36 6.99
CA LYS A 184 10.35 -12.92 8.24
C LYS A 184 9.02 -13.62 7.97
N PRO A 185 8.75 -14.83 8.52
CA PRO A 185 7.51 -15.56 8.26
C PRO A 185 6.22 -14.78 8.57
N GLY A 186 6.22 -13.93 9.61
CA GLY A 186 5.08 -13.06 9.93
C GLY A 186 4.79 -12.05 8.83
N LEU A 187 5.80 -11.27 8.43
CA LEU A 187 5.70 -10.29 7.35
C LEU A 187 5.31 -10.93 6.01
N ILE A 188 5.83 -12.12 5.71
CA ILE A 188 5.42 -12.88 4.52
C ILE A 188 3.94 -13.22 4.61
N ALA A 189 3.47 -13.74 5.75
CA ALA A 189 2.07 -14.13 5.92
C ALA A 189 1.12 -12.94 5.79
N GLU A 190 1.44 -11.81 6.43
CA GLU A 190 0.69 -10.55 6.34
C GLU A 190 0.55 -10.11 4.88
N LYS A 191 1.67 -10.04 4.16
CA LYS A 191 1.70 -9.66 2.74
C LYS A 191 0.94 -10.65 1.85
N MET A 192 1.04 -11.95 2.12
CA MET A 192 0.29 -12.97 1.37
C MET A 192 -1.22 -12.80 1.55
N VAL A 193 -1.68 -12.55 2.77
CA VAL A 193 -3.10 -12.34 3.08
C VAL A 193 -3.60 -11.05 2.46
N GLU A 194 -2.87 -9.95 2.62
CA GLU A 194 -3.20 -8.65 2.02
C GLU A 194 -3.35 -8.76 0.49
N ILE A 195 -2.36 -9.37 -0.18
CA ILE A 195 -2.38 -9.54 -1.63
C ILE A 195 -3.51 -10.47 -2.07
N PHE A 196 -3.71 -11.59 -1.39
CA PHE A 196 -4.83 -12.49 -1.66
C PHE A 196 -6.16 -11.72 -1.63
N LEU A 197 -6.44 -10.95 -0.57
CA LEU A 197 -7.66 -10.16 -0.46
C LEU A 197 -7.74 -9.08 -1.53
N LYS A 198 -6.62 -8.41 -1.85
CA LYS A 198 -6.56 -7.39 -2.90
C LYS A 198 -6.86 -7.97 -4.28
N LYS A 199 -6.42 -9.19 -4.60
CA LYS A 199 -6.80 -9.88 -5.84
C LYS A 199 -8.30 -10.06 -5.95
N LEU A 200 -8.96 -10.44 -4.85
CA LEU A 200 -10.42 -10.63 -4.84
C LEU A 200 -11.18 -9.36 -5.26
N THR A 201 -10.66 -8.18 -4.90
CA THR A 201 -11.23 -6.89 -5.32
C THR A 201 -11.21 -6.66 -6.83
N TYR A 202 -10.25 -7.27 -7.53
CA TYR A 202 -10.11 -7.18 -8.98
C TYR A 202 -10.87 -8.28 -9.72
N ASP A 203 -10.85 -9.49 -9.17
CA ASP A 203 -11.35 -10.67 -9.86
C ASP A 203 -12.87 -10.84 -9.69
N TYR A 204 -13.43 -10.46 -8.53
CA TYR A 204 -14.81 -10.78 -8.18
C TYR A 204 -15.68 -9.57 -7.82
N GLY A 205 -15.15 -8.35 -7.83
CA GLY A 205 -15.94 -7.16 -7.55
C GLY A 205 -16.56 -7.13 -6.14
N VAL A 206 -15.88 -7.72 -5.16
CA VAL A 206 -16.29 -7.77 -3.75
C VAL A 206 -16.56 -6.37 -3.16
N ASP A 207 -17.44 -6.31 -2.15
CA ASP A 207 -17.91 -5.07 -1.48
C ASP A 207 -16.89 -4.44 -0.51
N PHE A 208 -15.60 -4.67 -0.76
CA PHE A 208 -14.52 -4.07 0.00
C PHE A 208 -13.33 -3.72 -0.89
N ASP A 209 -12.48 -2.83 -0.38
CA ASP A 209 -11.14 -2.53 -0.86
C ASP A 209 -10.11 -2.81 0.25
N VAL A 210 -8.87 -3.05 -0.15
CA VAL A 210 -7.74 -3.29 0.76
C VAL A 210 -6.70 -2.20 0.55
N GLU A 211 -6.35 -1.51 1.62
CA GLU A 211 -5.32 -0.48 1.68
C GLU A 211 -4.13 -1.00 2.48
N THR A 212 -2.92 -0.92 1.91
CA THR A 212 -1.67 -1.23 2.60
C THR A 212 -1.45 -0.24 3.75
N ALA A 213 -1.11 -0.72 4.94
CA ALA A 213 -0.74 0.17 6.04
C ALA A 213 0.64 0.80 5.79
N ASP A 214 0.76 2.10 6.02
CA ASP A 214 2.06 2.76 6.02
C ASP A 214 2.90 2.35 7.25
N VAL A 215 4.22 2.56 7.18
CA VAL A 215 5.12 2.17 8.28
C VAL A 215 4.80 2.83 9.64
N TYR A 216 4.18 4.01 9.65
CA TYR A 216 3.72 4.63 10.90
C TYR A 216 2.49 3.89 11.45
N GLN A 217 1.57 3.49 10.58
CA GLN A 217 0.39 2.71 10.96
C GLN A 217 0.79 1.33 11.52
N ASP A 218 1.80 0.67 10.95
CA ASP A 218 2.35 -0.58 11.50
C ASP A 218 2.99 -0.34 12.89
N VAL A 219 3.91 0.63 12.99
CA VAL A 219 4.69 0.84 14.22
C VAL A 219 3.86 1.43 15.35
N GLU A 220 3.14 2.53 15.11
CA GLU A 220 2.42 3.26 16.16
C GLU A 220 0.99 2.74 16.32
N GLN A 221 0.34 2.36 15.23
CA GLN A 221 -1.08 2.02 15.22
C GLN A 221 -1.33 0.50 15.20
N LYS A 222 -0.29 -0.31 15.03
CA LYS A 222 -0.37 -1.79 15.02
C LYS A 222 -1.34 -2.32 13.96
N LEU A 223 -1.41 -1.64 12.82
CA LEU A 223 -2.22 -2.01 11.67
C LEU A 223 -1.32 -2.64 10.61
N ASP A 224 -1.64 -3.86 10.18
CA ASP A 224 -0.91 -4.53 9.10
C ASP A 224 -1.49 -4.11 7.73
N PHE A 225 -2.81 -3.93 7.65
CA PHE A 225 -3.54 -3.36 6.51
C PHE A 225 -4.92 -2.85 6.94
N ILE A 226 -5.61 -2.14 6.05
CA ILE A 226 -6.94 -1.57 6.30
C ILE A 226 -7.92 -2.12 5.27
N ILE A 227 -9.10 -2.52 5.74
CA ILE A 227 -10.23 -2.92 4.88
C ILE A 227 -11.24 -1.79 4.88
N ARG A 228 -11.65 -1.36 3.68
CA ARG A 228 -12.66 -0.34 3.48
C ARG A 228 -13.89 -0.94 2.82
N ARG A 229 -15.07 -0.83 3.43
CA ARG A 229 -16.32 -1.28 2.81
C ARG A 229 -16.75 -0.34 1.67
N LYS A 230 -17.24 -0.87 0.56
CA LYS A 230 -17.74 -0.06 -0.57
C LYS A 230 -19.18 0.41 -0.36
N SER A 231 -20.02 -0.37 0.32
CA SER A 231 -21.39 -0.01 0.63
C SER A 231 -21.78 -0.32 2.09
N ARG A 232 -22.58 0.57 2.69
CA ARG A 232 -23.45 0.20 3.83
C ARG A 232 -24.78 -0.23 3.24
N ALA A 233 -25.05 -1.53 3.18
CA ALA A 233 -26.36 -2.01 2.76
C ALA A 233 -26.93 -3.00 3.78
N ARG A 234 -27.66 -2.50 4.79
CA ARG A 234 -28.85 -3.17 5.34
C ARG A 234 -29.89 -2.15 5.86
N GLY A 235 -30.87 -1.83 5.01
CA GLY A 235 -32.29 -1.90 5.42
C GLY A 235 -32.96 -0.75 6.19
N VAL A 236 -32.47 0.49 6.17
CA VAL A 236 -33.30 1.65 6.56
C VAL A 236 -33.13 2.78 5.56
N GLU A 237 -34.23 3.18 4.93
CA GLU A 237 -34.37 4.44 4.21
C GLU A 237 -34.23 5.58 5.21
N VAL A 238 -32.99 5.90 5.60
CA VAL A 238 -32.66 7.17 6.23
C VAL A 238 -31.76 7.87 5.23
N SER A 239 -32.37 8.80 4.49
CA SER A 239 -31.72 9.96 3.88
C SER A 239 -30.20 9.94 4.07
N ALA A 240 -29.50 9.30 3.12
CA ALA A 240 -28.04 9.31 3.10
C ALA A 240 -27.63 10.78 3.08
N ARG A 241 -27.18 11.27 4.24
CA ARG A 241 -26.54 12.57 4.31
C ARG A 241 -25.28 12.43 3.48
N GLU A 242 -25.15 13.24 2.44
CA GLU A 242 -23.87 13.48 1.79
C GLU A 242 -22.84 13.76 2.89
N GLY A 243 -21.91 12.82 3.12
CA GLY A 243 -20.85 12.98 4.14
C GLY A 243 -20.63 11.83 5.12
N GLU A 244 -21.39 10.72 5.11
CA GLU A 244 -21.01 9.54 5.91
C GLU A 244 -19.93 8.72 5.19
N GLU A 245 -18.70 8.75 5.72
CA GLU A 245 -17.56 8.01 5.18
C GLU A 245 -17.79 6.49 5.23
N ALA A 246 -17.27 5.79 4.21
CA ALA A 246 -17.23 4.34 4.17
C ALA A 246 -16.49 3.77 5.39
N GLU A 247 -17.03 2.72 6.01
CA GLU A 247 -16.43 2.07 7.19
C GLU A 247 -15.01 1.56 6.87
N ARG A 248 -14.04 1.95 7.70
CA ARG A 248 -12.61 1.59 7.60
C ARG A 248 -12.19 0.79 8.82
N LEU A 249 -11.80 -0.45 8.61
CA LEU A 249 -11.39 -1.36 9.68
C LEU A 249 -9.90 -1.66 9.56
N GLY A 250 -9.17 -1.36 10.63
CA GLY A 250 -7.77 -1.74 10.77
C GLY A 250 -7.65 -3.22 11.10
N VAL A 251 -6.77 -3.93 10.41
CA VAL A 251 -6.51 -5.35 10.65
C VAL A 251 -5.15 -5.49 11.31
N GLN A 252 -5.12 -6.16 12.47
CA GLN A 252 -3.89 -6.73 13.01
C GLN A 252 -3.95 -8.24 12.83
N PHE A 253 -3.04 -8.79 12.04
CA PHE A 253 -2.95 -10.19 11.68
C PHE A 253 -1.95 -10.94 12.56
N THR A 254 -2.16 -12.24 12.75
CA THR A 254 -1.16 -13.13 13.37
C THR A 254 -1.36 -14.58 12.94
N ILE A 255 -0.23 -15.26 12.70
CA ILE A 255 -0.20 -16.71 12.48
C ILE A 255 -0.11 -17.52 13.78
N ASP A 256 0.11 -16.85 14.92
CA ASP A 256 0.30 -17.52 16.21
C ASP A 256 -1.02 -17.59 16.98
N GLN A 257 -1.44 -18.81 17.32
CA GLN A 257 -2.72 -19.09 17.99
C GLN A 257 -2.57 -19.23 19.52
N THR A 258 -1.37 -19.06 20.07
CA THR A 258 -1.17 -19.20 21.51
C THR A 258 -1.96 -18.13 22.26
N GLN A 259 -2.68 -18.55 23.31
CA GLN A 259 -3.50 -17.64 24.11
C GLN A 259 -2.68 -16.48 24.69
N ALA A 260 -1.42 -16.72 25.02
CA ALA A 260 -0.50 -15.68 25.49
C ALA A 260 -0.25 -14.59 24.45
N LYS A 261 0.07 -14.95 23.19
CA LYS A 261 0.28 -13.97 22.12
C LYS A 261 -1.01 -13.26 21.73
N ARG A 262 -2.13 -14.00 21.65
CA ARG A 262 -3.45 -13.41 21.37
C ARG A 262 -3.81 -12.35 22.43
N THR A 263 -3.63 -12.67 23.71
CA THR A 263 -3.87 -11.73 24.81
C THR A 263 -2.94 -10.51 24.74
N ALA A 264 -1.67 -10.72 24.38
CA ALA A 264 -0.72 -9.62 24.21
C ALA A 264 -1.12 -8.68 23.06
N LYS A 265 -1.51 -9.22 21.90
CA LYS A 265 -2.00 -8.43 20.75
C LYS A 265 -3.30 -7.69 21.07
N LEU A 266 -4.27 -8.34 21.72
CA LEU A 266 -5.48 -7.66 22.17
C LEU A 266 -5.21 -6.48 23.12
N LYS A 267 -4.23 -6.62 24.04
CA LYS A 267 -3.79 -5.51 24.88
C LYS A 267 -3.11 -4.38 24.10
N GLN A 268 -2.39 -4.70 23.02
CA GLN A 268 -1.81 -3.68 22.13
C GLN A 268 -2.93 -2.92 21.41
N ILE A 269 -3.91 -3.63 20.84
CA ILE A 269 -5.07 -3.05 20.17
C ILE A 269 -5.85 -2.13 21.12
N ASP A 270 -6.13 -2.58 22.35
CA ASP A 270 -6.87 -1.75 23.31
C ASP A 270 -6.10 -0.47 23.67
N ARG A 271 -4.77 -0.54 23.80
CA ARG A 271 -3.93 0.65 23.99
C ARG A 271 -4.02 1.59 22.80
N THR A 272 -3.94 1.09 21.57
CA THR A 272 -4.08 1.89 20.36
C THR A 272 -5.46 2.55 20.27
N LYS A 273 -6.55 1.79 20.49
CA LYS A 273 -7.92 2.33 20.51
C LYS A 273 -8.07 3.45 21.55
N ASN A 274 -7.48 3.27 22.74
CA ASN A 274 -7.47 4.29 23.78
C ASN A 274 -6.61 5.51 23.40
N GLN A 275 -5.52 5.33 22.65
CA GLN A 275 -4.73 6.43 22.11
C GLN A 275 -5.52 7.24 21.09
N PHE A 276 -6.21 6.59 20.14
CA PHE A 276 -7.08 7.26 19.16
C PHE A 276 -8.15 8.12 19.83
N ARG A 277 -8.85 7.56 20.84
CA ARG A 277 -9.84 8.30 21.63
C ARG A 277 -9.27 9.54 22.33
N ARG A 278 -7.99 9.51 22.72
CA ARG A 278 -7.33 10.63 23.42
C ARG A 278 -6.81 11.68 22.45
N SER A 279 -6.29 11.28 21.29
CA SER A 279 -5.78 12.20 20.28
C SER A 279 -6.89 12.84 19.45
N GLY A 280 -8.07 12.19 19.37
CA GLY A 280 -9.14 12.56 18.45
C GLY A 280 -8.81 12.25 16.99
N ASP A 281 -7.70 11.55 16.75
CA ASP A 281 -7.24 11.10 15.44
C ASP A 281 -7.66 9.64 15.27
N HIS A 282 -8.65 9.42 14.42
CA HIS A 282 -9.29 8.12 14.16
C HIS A 282 -8.98 7.68 12.72
N PRO A 283 -7.83 7.04 12.47
CA PRO A 283 -7.46 6.59 11.13
C PRO A 283 -8.35 5.43 10.62
N VAL A 284 -9.00 4.72 11.55
CA VAL A 284 -9.93 3.60 11.32
C VAL A 284 -11.04 3.66 12.37
N ASP A 285 -12.21 3.13 12.04
CA ASP A 285 -13.38 3.04 12.92
C ASP A 285 -13.18 2.01 14.03
N ASP A 286 -12.57 0.87 13.68
CA ASP A 286 -12.20 -0.16 14.64
C ASP A 286 -10.92 -0.92 14.22
N ILE A 287 -10.36 -1.68 15.15
CA ILE A 287 -9.23 -2.58 14.91
C ILE A 287 -9.63 -4.01 15.29
N VAL A 288 -9.49 -4.92 14.35
CA VAL A 288 -9.78 -6.35 14.52
C VAL A 288 -8.49 -7.17 14.57
N LEU A 289 -8.43 -8.12 15.50
CA LEU A 289 -7.35 -9.11 15.56
C LEU A 289 -7.75 -10.34 14.76
N VAL A 290 -7.07 -10.57 13.64
CA VAL A 290 -7.25 -11.77 12.83
C VAL A 290 -6.16 -12.77 13.19
N SER A 291 -6.56 -13.94 13.67
CA SER A 291 -5.64 -15.04 13.98
C SER A 291 -5.95 -16.24 13.11
N VAL A 292 -5.12 -16.48 12.10
CA VAL A 292 -5.28 -17.62 11.18
C VAL A 292 -4.02 -18.48 11.24
N PRO A 293 -4.11 -19.76 11.63
CA PRO A 293 -2.94 -20.63 11.67
C PRO A 293 -2.47 -20.92 10.25
N LEU A 294 -1.34 -20.35 9.87
CA LEU A 294 -0.70 -20.60 8.58
C LEU A 294 0.61 -21.36 8.81
N ASP A 295 0.50 -22.70 8.81
CA ASP A 295 1.66 -23.56 8.94
C ASP A 295 2.48 -23.56 7.65
N GLY A 296 3.80 -23.47 7.79
CA GLY A 296 4.70 -23.60 6.65
C GLY A 296 4.66 -22.44 5.65
N VAL A 297 4.21 -21.23 6.05
CA VAL A 297 4.26 -20.01 5.20
C VAL A 297 5.61 -19.85 4.52
N LYS A 298 6.71 -19.93 5.29
CA LYS A 298 8.06 -19.81 4.73
C LYS A 298 8.36 -20.88 3.68
N ARG A 299 7.94 -22.12 3.89
CA ARG A 299 8.12 -23.21 2.93
C ARG A 299 7.34 -22.95 1.63
N ILE A 300 6.12 -22.45 1.74
CA ILE A 300 5.29 -22.09 0.57
C ILE A 300 5.93 -20.95 -0.20
N PHE A 301 6.35 -19.90 0.50
CA PHE A 301 7.04 -18.76 -0.07
C PHE A 301 8.36 -19.17 -0.75
N ASP A 302 9.21 -19.95 -0.08
CA ASP A 302 10.47 -20.45 -0.63
C ASP A 302 10.24 -21.35 -1.86
N LYS A 303 9.15 -22.13 -1.89
CA LYS A 303 8.76 -22.92 -3.06
C LYS A 303 8.39 -22.02 -4.23
N TRP A 304 7.52 -21.05 -3.99
CA TRP A 304 7.12 -20.07 -5.01
C TRP A 304 8.31 -19.27 -5.53
N LYS A 305 9.20 -18.78 -4.64
CA LYS A 305 10.37 -17.95 -4.99
C LYS A 305 11.35 -18.62 -5.97
N ARG A 306 11.37 -19.95 -6.05
CA ARG A 306 12.20 -20.70 -7.02
C ARG A 306 11.67 -20.63 -8.45
N THR A 307 10.35 -20.47 -8.59
CA THR A 307 9.66 -20.39 -9.89
C THR A 307 9.22 -18.97 -10.22
N GLN A 308 8.99 -18.16 -9.17
CA GLN A 308 8.30 -16.87 -9.20
C GLN A 308 7.06 -16.93 -10.10
N ALA A 309 6.26 -18.00 -10.01
CA ALA A 309 5.06 -18.14 -10.85
C ALA A 309 4.12 -16.93 -10.66
N SER A 310 3.43 -16.54 -11.73
CA SER A 310 2.47 -15.44 -11.68
C SER A 310 1.35 -15.73 -10.68
N GLY A 311 0.81 -14.70 -10.05
CA GLY A 311 -0.11 -14.80 -8.93
C GLY A 311 0.57 -14.93 -7.57
N GLY A 312 1.90 -14.99 -7.46
CA GLY A 312 2.51 -15.00 -6.13
C GLY A 312 2.32 -16.31 -5.34
N PRO A 313 2.81 -16.35 -4.09
CA PRO A 313 2.88 -17.57 -3.29
C PRO A 313 1.52 -18.03 -2.74
N ASP A 314 0.51 -17.17 -2.68
CA ASP A 314 -0.83 -17.52 -2.20
C ASP A 314 -1.60 -18.43 -3.16
N GLU A 315 -1.17 -18.54 -4.43
CA GLU A 315 -1.69 -19.56 -5.36
C GLU A 315 -1.34 -20.99 -4.97
N LEU A 316 -0.33 -21.16 -4.11
CA LEU A 316 0.03 -22.47 -3.60
C LEU A 316 -0.82 -22.91 -2.39
N TRP A 317 -1.74 -22.05 -1.91
CA TRP A 317 -2.72 -22.43 -0.89
C TRP A 317 -3.85 -23.25 -1.49
N ASP A 318 -4.28 -24.26 -0.74
CA ASP A 318 -5.51 -24.96 -1.07
C ASP A 318 -6.74 -24.07 -0.82
N ILE A 319 -7.86 -24.42 -1.47
CA ILE A 319 -9.09 -23.64 -1.38
C ILE A 319 -9.61 -23.52 0.06
N LYS A 320 -9.40 -24.54 0.90
CA LYS A 320 -9.79 -24.54 2.32
C LYS A 320 -8.98 -23.52 3.12
N THR A 321 -7.71 -23.35 2.81
CA THR A 321 -6.84 -22.35 3.42
C THR A 321 -7.25 -20.96 2.98
N LYS A 322 -7.51 -20.75 1.68
CA LYS A 322 -8.03 -19.48 1.15
C LYS A 322 -9.37 -19.12 1.82
N GLU A 323 -10.29 -20.07 1.95
CA GLU A 323 -11.58 -19.90 2.65
C GLU A 323 -11.39 -19.49 4.10
N ARG A 324 -10.57 -20.22 4.85
CA ARG A 324 -10.32 -19.95 6.26
C ARG A 324 -9.71 -18.57 6.48
N ILE A 325 -8.79 -18.14 5.60
CA ILE A 325 -8.22 -16.79 5.64
C ILE A 325 -9.31 -15.76 5.37
N PHE A 326 -10.07 -15.93 4.28
CA PHE A 326 -11.13 -15.00 3.90
C PHE A 326 -12.15 -14.84 5.03
N ARG A 327 -12.71 -15.93 5.53
CA ARG A 327 -13.65 -15.94 6.65
C ARG A 327 -13.06 -15.32 7.90
N GLY A 328 -11.86 -15.74 8.29
CA GLY A 328 -11.21 -15.25 9.52
C GLY A 328 -10.90 -13.75 9.48
N VAL A 329 -10.58 -13.20 8.31
CA VAL A 329 -10.41 -11.75 8.14
C VAL A 329 -11.77 -11.04 8.14
N MET A 330 -12.76 -11.59 7.43
CA MET A 330 -14.03 -10.94 7.21
C MET A 330 -15.02 -11.08 8.37
N GLU A 331 -14.83 -12.00 9.32
CA GLU A 331 -15.68 -12.15 10.51
C GLU A 331 -15.80 -10.86 11.35
N GLY A 332 -14.81 -9.97 11.27
CA GLY A 332 -14.84 -8.66 11.91
C GLY A 332 -15.30 -7.50 11.01
N VAL A 333 -15.61 -7.77 9.74
CA VAL A 333 -15.87 -6.78 8.69
C VAL A 333 -17.27 -6.93 8.09
N LEU A 334 -17.69 -8.18 7.88
CA LEU A 334 -18.91 -8.57 7.19
C LEU A 334 -19.74 -9.48 8.10
N THR A 335 -21.04 -9.49 7.86
CA THR A 335 -21.96 -10.47 8.46
C THR A 335 -21.69 -11.87 7.91
N VAL A 336 -22.05 -12.91 8.67
CA VAL A 336 -21.88 -14.32 8.23
C VAL A 336 -22.53 -14.57 6.87
N GLU A 337 -23.73 -14.01 6.64
CA GLU A 337 -24.41 -14.19 5.34
C GLU A 337 -23.68 -13.48 4.19
N GLU A 338 -23.10 -12.30 4.41
CA GLU A 338 -22.30 -11.60 3.40
C GLU A 338 -21.01 -12.36 3.09
N ILE A 339 -20.36 -12.93 4.12
CA ILE A 339 -19.16 -13.77 3.96
C ILE A 339 -19.50 -15.00 3.11
N ASP A 340 -20.60 -15.70 3.42
CA ASP A 340 -21.03 -16.87 2.68
C ASP A 340 -21.32 -16.54 1.21
N GLN A 341 -22.08 -15.47 0.95
CA GLN A 341 -22.40 -15.02 -0.40
C GLN A 341 -21.16 -14.65 -1.22
N GLN A 342 -20.24 -13.87 -0.62
CA GLN A 342 -19.01 -13.51 -1.32
C GLN A 342 -18.10 -14.71 -1.54
N TRP A 343 -18.01 -15.63 -0.58
CA TRP A 343 -17.21 -16.83 -0.74
C TRP A 343 -17.77 -17.77 -1.81
N GLU A 344 -19.09 -17.91 -1.91
CA GLU A 344 -19.75 -18.67 -2.98
C GLU A 344 -19.38 -18.10 -4.36
N MET A 345 -19.40 -16.76 -4.52
CA MET A 345 -18.95 -16.09 -5.74
C MET A 345 -17.46 -16.32 -6.04
N ILE A 346 -16.60 -16.36 -5.02
CA ILE A 346 -15.15 -16.58 -5.18
C ILE A 346 -14.82 -18.03 -5.53
N SER A 347 -15.60 -18.98 -5.02
CA SER A 347 -15.35 -20.43 -5.15
C SER A 347 -16.11 -21.11 -6.28
N SER A 348 -17.07 -20.41 -6.90
CA SER A 348 -17.73 -20.80 -8.16
C SER A 348 -16.82 -20.60 -9.36
#